data_AF-L7E8K9-F1
#
_entry.id   AF-L7E8K9-F1
#
_cell.length_a   1.000
_cell.length_b   1.000
_cell.length_c   1.000
_cell.angle_alpha   90.00
_cell.angle_beta   90.00
_cell.angle_gamma   90.00
#
_symmetry.space_group_name_H-M   'P 1'
#
loop_
_entity.id
_entity.type
_entity.pdbx_description
1 polymer ?
#
loop_
_entity_poly.entity_id
_entity_poly.type
_entity_poly.pdbx_seq_one_letter_code
_entity_poly.pdbx_strand_id
1 'polypeptide(L)' 'MEQVMREENQPTSFPIITIGDPDRVNESDYRERCVERLVEIVIDIQDYMGAGRLFIP' A
#
# COMPACT_ATOMS: atom_id res chain seq x y z
N MET A 1 5.72 -13.76 -7.60
CA MET A 1 5.86 -12.36 -7.14
C MET A 1 6.11 -12.28 -5.64
N GLU A 2 5.32 -12.95 -4.81
CA GLU A 2 5.50 -12.88 -3.34
C GLU A 2 6.88 -13.30 -2.86
N GLN A 3 7.48 -14.31 -3.49
CA GLN A 3 8.81 -14.79 -3.11
C GLN A 3 9.91 -13.74 -3.38
N VAL A 4 9.94 -13.17 -4.58
CA VAL A 4 10.87 -12.07 -4.93
C VAL A 4 10.67 -10.87 -4.00
N MET A 5 9.42 -10.56 -3.65
CA MET A 5 9.11 -9.48 -2.72
C MET A 5 9.54 -9.77 -1.28
N ARG A 6 9.69 -11.02 -0.85
CA ARG A 6 10.26 -11.33 0.47
C ARG A 6 11.78 -11.36 0.46
N GLU A 7 12.36 -11.87 -0.62
CA GLU A 7 13.81 -12.06 -0.75
C GLU A 7 14.54 -10.73 -0.98
N GLU A 8 13.93 -9.80 -1.71
CA GLU A 8 14.53 -8.50 -2.08
C GLU A 8 14.04 -7.32 -1.23
N ASN A 9 13.14 -7.53 -0.27
CA ASN A 9 12.65 -6.44 0.58
C ASN A 9 13.72 -6.06 1.60
N GLN A 10 14.15 -4.80 1.53
CA GLN A 10 15.13 -4.21 2.42
C GLN A 10 14.42 -3.28 3.42
N PRO A 11 15.04 -2.96 4.57
CA PRO A 11 14.49 -1.98 5.51
C PRO A 11 14.24 -0.59 4.88
N THR A 12 14.90 -0.30 3.76
CA THR A 12 14.76 0.95 2.99
C THR A 12 13.92 0.79 1.72
N SER A 13 13.29 -0.36 1.50
CA SER A 13 12.37 -0.55 0.37
C SER A 13 11.06 0.18 0.63
N PHE A 14 10.51 0.82 -0.41
CA PHE A 14 9.14 1.36 -0.34
C PHE A 14 8.10 0.24 -0.26
N PRO A 15 6.98 0.46 0.43
CA PRO A 15 5.89 -0.51 0.46
C PRO A 15 5.22 -0.61 -0.91
N ILE A 16 4.86 -1.83 -1.30
CA ILE A 16 3.98 -2.10 -2.42
C ILE A 16 2.54 -2.00 -1.95
N ILE A 17 1.80 -1.04 -2.50
CA ILE A 17 0.41 -0.81 -2.13
C ILE A 17 -0.50 -1.57 -3.09
N THR A 18 -1.40 -2.38 -2.53
CA THR A 18 -2.40 -3.15 -3.28
C THR A 18 -3.80 -2.69 -2.87
N ILE A 19 -4.62 -2.30 -3.85
CA ILE A 19 -6.06 -2.03 -3.66
C ILE A 19 -6.76 -3.39 -3.51
N GLY A 20 -7.52 -3.55 -2.44
CA GLY A 20 -8.16 -4.82 -2.08
C GLY A 20 -9.26 -5.24 -3.04
N ASP A 21 -10.04 -4.27 -3.55
CA ASP A 21 -11.09 -4.50 -4.53
C ASP A 21 -11.03 -3.41 -5.63
N PRO A 22 -10.32 -3.67 -6.74
CA PRO A 22 -10.13 -2.69 -7.79
C PRO A 22 -11.43 -2.33 -8.53
N ASP A 23 -12.44 -3.22 -8.55
CA ASP A 23 -13.71 -2.97 -9.23
C ASP A 23 -14.51 -1.87 -8.52
N ARG A 24 -14.31 -1.75 -7.21
CA ARG A 24 -15.00 -0.78 -6.34
C ARG A 24 -14.38 0.61 -6.33
N VAL A 25 -13.25 0.83 -7.00
CA VAL A 25 -12.62 2.17 -7.12
C VAL A 25 -13.55 3.21 -7.80
N ASN A 26 -14.56 2.75 -8.53
CA ASN A 26 -15.59 3.62 -9.10
C ASN A 26 -16.58 4.15 -8.05
N GLU A 27 -16.75 3.46 -6.91
CA GLU A 27 -17.54 3.93 -5.77
C GLU A 27 -16.79 5.08 -5.08
N SER A 28 -17.44 6.24 -4.92
CA SER A 28 -16.81 7.43 -4.30
C SER A 28 -16.23 7.12 -2.93
N ASP A 29 -17.02 6.49 -2.08
CA ASP A 29 -16.69 6.24 -0.68
C ASP A 29 -15.53 5.24 -0.57
N TYR A 30 -15.46 4.28 -1.49
CA TYR A 30 -14.36 3.34 -1.55
C TYR A 30 -13.07 4.03 -1.95
N ARG A 31 -13.12 4.82 -3.03
CA ARG A 31 -11.97 5.57 -3.54
C ARG A 31 -11.44 6.58 -2.53
N GLU A 32 -12.32 7.28 -1.82
CA GLU A 32 -11.92 8.21 -0.76
C GLU A 32 -11.13 7.49 0.33
N ARG A 33 -11.58 6.32 0.77
CA ARG A 33 -10.84 5.48 1.73
C ARG A 33 -9.49 4.99 1.18
N CYS A 34 -9.40 4.65 -0.11
CA CYS A 34 -8.10 4.35 -0.75
C CYS A 34 -7.15 5.54 -0.60
N VAL A 35 -7.63 6.74 -0.91
CA VAL A 35 -6.85 7.99 -0.90
C VAL A 35 -6.44 8.35 0.52
N GLU A 36 -7.32 8.25 1.50
CA GLU A 36 -7.00 8.50 2.92
C GLU A 36 -5.82 7.64 3.39
N ARG A 37 -5.85 6.34 3.06
CA ARG A 37 -4.77 5.42 3.43
C ARG A 37 -3.48 5.71 2.67
N LEU A 38 -3.56 6.08 1.39
CA LEU A 38 -2.39 6.51 0.62
C LEU A 38 -1.74 7.77 1.23
N VAL A 39 -2.55 8.75 1.63
CA VAL A 39 -2.06 9.99 2.25
C VAL A 39 -1.39 9.70 3.59
N GLU A 40 -2.01 8.88 4.45
CA GLU A 40 -1.42 8.42 5.72
C GLU A 40 -0.04 7.76 5.49
N ILE A 41 0.05 6.83 4.53
CA ILE A 41 1.31 6.15 4.21
C ILE A 41 2.38 7.12 3.70
N VAL A 42 2.02 8.11 2.88
CA VAL A 42 2.99 9.06 2.33
C VAL A 42 3.48 10.05 3.40
N ILE A 43 2.62 10.49 4.31
CA ILE A 43 2.98 11.40 5.40
C ILE A 43 3.94 10.69 6.36
N ASP A 44 3.62 9.46 6.76
CA ASP A 44 4.39 8.70 7.74
C ASP A 44 5.28 7.64 7.06
N ILE A 45 5.77 7.92 5.84
CA ILE A 45 6.43 6.92 4.98
C ILE A 45 7.61 6.21 5.64
N GLN A 46 8.29 6.86 6.58
CA GLN A 46 9.39 6.25 7.34
C GLN A 46 8.93 5.05 8.18
N ASP A 47 7.71 5.08 8.70
CA ASP A 47 7.13 3.99 9.49
C ASP A 47 6.70 2.79 8.62
N TYR A 48 6.61 3.00 7.30
CA TYR A 48 6.19 2.00 6.32
C TYR A 48 7.33 1.46 5.46
N MET A 49 8.56 1.96 5.62
CA MET A 49 9.73 1.44 4.91
C MET A 49 10.00 -0.01 5.32
N GLY A 50 10.29 -0.86 4.33
CA GLY A 50 10.54 -2.29 4.54
C GLY A 50 9.30 -3.10 4.95
N ALA A 51 8.10 -2.53 4.94
CA ALA A 51 6.86 -3.24 5.28
C ALA A 51 6.47 -4.30 4.22
N GLY A 52 7.11 -4.31 3.05
CA GLY A 52 6.80 -5.23 1.96
C GLY A 52 5.50 -4.83 1.26
N ARG A 53 4.42 -5.60 1.45
CA ARG A 53 3.13 -5.34 0.79
C ARG A 53 2.08 -4.88 1.81
N LEU A 54 1.43 -3.77 1.51
CA LEU A 54 0.29 -3.25 2.27
C LEU A 54 -0.97 -3.34 1.42
N PHE A 55 -2.07 -3.75 2.05
CA PHE A 55 -3.39 -3.72 1.45
C PHE A 55 -4.14 -2.52 1.98
N ILE A 56 -4.58 -1.68 1.06
CA ILE A 56 -5.57 -0.63 1.34
C ILE A 56 -6.92 -1.12 0.83
N PRO A 57 -8.04 -0.53 1.27
CA PRO A 57 -9.29 -0.67 0.52
C PRO A 57 -8.97 -0.48 -0.96
#